data_AF-A0A6P4FIX7-F1
#
_entry.id   AF-A0A6P4FIX7-F1
#
_cell.length_a   1.000
_cell.length_b   1.000
_cell.length_c   1.000
_cell.angle_alpha   90.00
_cell.angle_beta   90.00
_cell.angle_gamma   90.00
#
_symmetry.space_group_name_H-M   'P 1'
#
loop_
_entity.id
_entity.type
_entity.pdbx_description
1 polymer ?
#
loop_
_entity_poly.entity_id
_entity_poly.type
_entity_poly.pdbx_seq_one_letter_code
_entity_poly.pdbx_strand_id
1 'polypeptide(L)'
;MKVADALMRAAWRGVVCRVMADDLGSRRLIHSGHWADMQQAGVFLVRALPLGSVLLRPFRGRFDMRNHRKIVVIDNRVTYCGSQNCADPEFRVKPRFAPWVDLLARFEGPVVLQNQHLFATDWMAHTNEDLTPLLASAKVQEGDGFVAQVIGTSAAVRYAAMPETFVSIMNSAAEELTVTTPYYVPDEPIQAALCAAARRGVKTSLTMPKKNDSWIVAGASRSYYRDLLEAGVKIYEYPHGPAAHQGDDS
;
A
#
# COMPACT_ATOMS: atom_id res chain seq x y z
N MET A 1 9.87 -18.88 5.54
CA MET A 1 9.60 -17.45 5.31
C MET A 1 9.53 -16.74 6.65
N LYS A 2 10.45 -15.82 6.97
CA LYS A 2 10.66 -15.29 8.35
C LYS A 2 9.38 -14.75 9.05
N VAL A 3 8.48 -14.11 8.30
CA VAL A 3 7.22 -13.56 8.85
C VAL A 3 6.22 -14.66 9.20
N ALA A 4 6.03 -15.67 8.34
CA ALA A 4 5.19 -16.83 8.69
C ALA A 4 5.74 -17.55 9.92
N ASP A 5 7.06 -17.74 9.98
CA ASP A 5 7.68 -18.41 11.12
C ASP A 5 7.46 -17.62 12.42
N ALA A 6 7.48 -16.28 12.36
CA ALA A 6 7.18 -15.42 13.49
C ALA A 6 5.71 -15.51 13.94
N LEU A 7 4.77 -15.55 12.99
CA LEU A 7 3.35 -15.70 13.26
C LEU A 7 3.04 -17.05 13.91
N MET A 8 3.60 -18.15 13.39
CA MET A 8 3.44 -19.48 13.98
C MET A 8 3.96 -19.52 15.43
N ARG A 9 5.17 -18.98 15.67
CA ARG A 9 5.72 -18.88 17.03
C ARG A 9 4.84 -18.05 17.96
N ALA A 10 4.22 -16.98 17.46
CA ALA A 10 3.33 -16.14 18.27
C ALA A 10 2.03 -16.88 18.61
N ALA A 11 1.42 -17.55 17.63
CA ALA A 11 0.24 -18.39 17.83
C ALA A 11 0.47 -19.50 18.87
N TRP A 12 1.63 -20.16 18.82
CA TRP A 12 2.01 -21.17 19.84
C TRP A 12 2.16 -20.61 21.26
N ARG A 13 2.43 -19.31 21.41
CA ARG A 13 2.44 -18.63 22.72
C ARG A 13 1.05 -18.16 23.16
N GLY A 14 0.00 -18.47 22.40
CA GLY A 14 -1.38 -18.05 22.67
C GLY A 14 -1.71 -16.64 22.18
N VAL A 15 -0.85 -16.02 21.37
CA VAL A 15 -1.17 -14.73 20.74
C VAL A 15 -2.16 -14.95 19.60
N VAL A 16 -3.25 -14.19 19.58
CA VAL A 16 -4.21 -14.25 18.47
C VAL A 16 -3.61 -13.58 17.24
N CYS A 17 -3.27 -14.38 16.23
CA CYS A 17 -2.71 -13.90 14.97
C CYS A 17 -3.76 -13.97 13.85
N ARG A 18 -3.99 -12.85 13.17
CA ARG A 18 -4.90 -12.74 12.02
C ARG A 18 -4.13 -12.28 10.79
N VAL A 19 -4.27 -13.01 9.69
CA VAL A 19 -3.61 -12.69 8.42
C VAL A 19 -4.65 -12.66 7.32
N MET A 20 -4.69 -11.54 6.61
CA MET A 20 -5.49 -11.37 5.41
C MET A 20 -4.57 -11.19 4.22
N ALA A 21 -4.84 -11.90 3.13
CA ALA A 21 -4.07 -11.82 1.89
C ALA A 21 -5.00 -11.67 0.68
N ASP A 22 -4.64 -10.79 -0.26
CA ASP A 22 -5.36 -10.65 -1.53
C ASP A 22 -5.26 -11.94 -2.36
N ASP A 23 -6.40 -12.45 -2.82
CA ASP A 23 -6.47 -13.76 -3.44
C ASP A 23 -5.65 -13.87 -4.74
N LEU A 24 -5.65 -12.80 -5.54
CA LEU A 24 -4.95 -12.76 -6.81
C LEU A 24 -3.46 -12.46 -6.61
N GLY A 25 -3.15 -11.39 -5.89
CA GLY A 25 -1.79 -10.91 -5.67
C GLY A 25 -0.95 -11.81 -4.75
N SER A 26 -1.60 -12.63 -3.92
CA SER A 26 -0.92 -13.53 -2.97
C SER A 26 -1.08 -15.01 -3.31
N ARG A 27 -1.50 -15.34 -4.54
CA ARG A 27 -1.81 -16.70 -4.97
C ARG A 27 -0.69 -17.71 -4.68
N ARG A 28 0.58 -17.31 -4.89
CA ARG A 28 1.74 -18.18 -4.58
C ARG A 28 1.88 -18.46 -3.09
N LEU A 29 1.64 -17.47 -2.23
CA LEU A 29 1.64 -17.65 -0.78
C LEU A 29 0.46 -18.54 -0.36
N ILE A 30 -0.75 -18.24 -0.83
CA ILE A 30 -1.99 -18.96 -0.47
C ILE A 30 -1.91 -20.45 -0.82
N HIS A 31 -1.24 -20.81 -1.92
CA HIS A 31 -1.04 -22.21 -2.32
C HIS A 31 0.26 -22.84 -1.81
N SER A 32 1.05 -22.13 -1.00
CA SER A 32 2.30 -22.66 -0.45
C SER A 32 2.09 -23.49 0.81
N GLY A 33 3.06 -24.35 1.14
CA GLY A 33 3.09 -25.06 2.42
C GLY A 33 3.03 -24.12 3.63
N HIS A 34 3.67 -22.95 3.55
CA HIS A 34 3.65 -21.95 4.63
C HIS A 34 2.26 -21.44 5.00
N TRP A 35 1.33 -21.35 4.03
CA TRP A 35 -0.06 -20.98 4.34
C TRP A 35 -0.75 -22.09 5.14
N ALA A 36 -0.55 -23.36 4.75
CA ALA A 36 -1.07 -24.50 5.50
C ALA A 36 -0.42 -24.62 6.89
N ASP A 37 0.88 -24.39 7.00
CA ASP A 37 1.62 -24.44 8.28
C ASP A 37 1.11 -23.38 9.26
N MET A 38 0.89 -22.14 8.78
CA MET A 38 0.31 -21.08 9.60
C MET A 38 -1.08 -21.45 10.10
N GLN A 39 -1.92 -22.03 9.24
CA GLN A 39 -3.26 -22.47 9.64
C GLN A 39 -3.19 -23.55 10.73
N GLN A 40 -2.31 -24.54 10.57
CA GLN A 40 -2.09 -25.61 11.54
C GLN A 40 -1.54 -25.10 12.87
N ALA A 41 -0.72 -24.04 12.84
CA ALA A 41 -0.20 -23.40 14.04
C ALA A 41 -1.25 -22.57 14.82
N GLY A 42 -2.47 -22.42 14.30
CA GLY A 42 -3.56 -21.66 14.93
C GLY A 42 -3.63 -20.20 14.50
N VAL A 43 -2.98 -19.81 13.40
CA VAL A 43 -3.14 -18.48 12.81
C VAL A 43 -4.47 -18.44 12.05
N PHE A 44 -5.28 -17.40 12.29
CA PHE A 44 -6.50 -17.16 11.52
C PHE A 44 -6.13 -16.58 10.15
N LEU A 45 -6.50 -17.29 9.07
CA LEU A 45 -6.15 -16.93 7.71
C LEU A 45 -7.41 -16.61 6.88
N VAL A 46 -7.37 -15.49 6.17
CA VAL A 46 -8.47 -15.04 5.30
C VAL A 46 -7.94 -14.65 3.92
N ARG A 47 -8.66 -15.09 2.89
CA ARG A 47 -8.45 -14.67 1.50
C ARG A 47 -9.39 -13.52 1.20
N ALA A 48 -8.85 -12.33 0.98
CA ALA A 48 -9.62 -11.15 0.59
C ALA A 48 -10.00 -11.25 -0.89
N LEU A 49 -11.22 -10.81 -1.24
CA LEU A 49 -11.75 -10.83 -2.60
C LEU A 49 -11.59 -12.19 -3.31
N PRO A 50 -12.08 -13.30 -2.73
CA PRO A 50 -11.90 -14.62 -3.31
C PRO A 50 -12.53 -14.67 -4.70
N LEU A 51 -11.76 -15.14 -5.69
CA LEU A 51 -12.27 -15.33 -7.05
C LEU A 51 -13.36 -16.41 -7.01
N GLY A 52 -14.62 -15.97 -7.01
CA GLY A 52 -15.76 -16.86 -7.20
C GLY A 52 -15.67 -17.66 -8.50
N SER A 53 -16.50 -18.69 -8.61
CA SER A 53 -16.55 -19.62 -9.75
C SER A 53 -16.50 -18.90 -11.10
N VAL A 54 -15.69 -19.46 -12.01
CA VAL A 54 -15.39 -18.94 -13.35
C VAL A 54 -16.64 -18.58 -14.17
N LEU A 55 -17.77 -19.22 -13.88
CA LEU A 55 -19.05 -18.98 -14.56
C LEU A 55 -19.71 -17.63 -14.24
N LEU A 56 -19.44 -17.01 -13.08
CA LEU A 56 -20.07 -15.75 -12.67
C LEU A 56 -19.23 -14.51 -13.05
N ARG A 57 -18.13 -14.71 -13.76
CA ARG A 57 -17.14 -13.69 -14.16
C ARG A 57 -17.70 -12.49 -14.95
N PRO A 58 -18.68 -12.63 -15.86
CA PRO A 58 -19.18 -11.49 -16.64
C PRO A 58 -20.08 -10.54 -15.84
N PHE A 59 -20.72 -11.01 -14.77
CA PHE A 59 -21.76 -10.26 -14.06
C PHE A 59 -21.22 -9.43 -12.88
N ARG A 60 -19.94 -9.55 -12.53
CA ARG A 60 -19.35 -8.88 -11.35
C ARG A 60 -18.44 -7.69 -11.64
N GLY A 61 -18.32 -7.24 -12.90
CA GLY A 61 -17.99 -5.87 -13.33
C GLY A 61 -16.84 -5.08 -12.69
N ARG A 62 -16.04 -5.66 -11.79
CA ARG A 62 -15.00 -4.98 -11.01
C ARG A 62 -13.75 -5.84 -11.01
N PHE A 63 -13.17 -5.96 -12.21
CA PHE A 63 -11.96 -6.73 -12.47
C PHE A 63 -10.70 -6.14 -11.81
N ASP A 64 -10.77 -4.92 -11.24
CA ASP A 64 -9.62 -4.14 -10.79
C ASP A 64 -9.66 -3.81 -9.28
N MET A 65 -10.55 -4.45 -8.52
CA MET A 65 -10.52 -4.31 -7.07
C MET A 65 -9.50 -5.26 -6.48
N ARG A 66 -8.43 -4.71 -5.93
CA ARG A 66 -7.40 -5.43 -5.18
C ARG A 66 -7.19 -4.77 -3.84
N ASN A 67 -6.96 -5.58 -2.81
CA ASN A 67 -6.52 -5.02 -1.54
C ASN A 67 -5.00 -4.77 -1.62
N HIS A 68 -4.61 -3.55 -1.98
CA HIS A 68 -3.21 -3.14 -2.04
C HIS A 68 -2.65 -2.64 -0.69
N ARG A 69 -3.42 -2.73 0.41
CA ARG A 69 -2.97 -2.26 1.73
C ARG A 69 -1.91 -3.21 2.29
N LYS A 70 -0.78 -2.64 2.73
CA LYS A 70 0.21 -3.33 3.56
C LYS A 70 0.15 -2.72 4.94
N ILE A 71 -0.57 -3.39 5.83
CA ILE A 71 -0.78 -2.96 7.21
C ILE A 71 -0.41 -4.13 8.11
N VAL A 72 0.43 -3.85 9.10
CA VAL A 72 0.65 -4.72 10.25
C VAL A 72 0.27 -3.94 11.49
N VAL A 73 -0.54 -4.51 12.37
CA VAL A 73 -0.86 -3.93 13.68
C VAL A 73 -0.54 -4.96 14.75
N ILE A 74 0.14 -4.52 15.80
CA ILE A 74 0.57 -5.36 16.93
C ILE A 74 0.03 -4.72 18.21
N ASP A 75 -0.79 -5.48 18.94
CA ASP A 75 -1.32 -5.15 20.28
C ASP A 75 -2.01 -3.77 20.41
N ASN A 76 -2.50 -3.20 19.31
CA ASN A 76 -2.96 -1.79 19.26
C ASN A 76 -1.89 -0.77 19.71
N ARG A 77 -0.59 -1.13 19.68
CA ARG A 77 0.53 -0.27 20.12
C ARG A 77 1.46 0.14 19.00
N VAL A 78 1.67 -0.75 18.03
CA VAL A 78 2.60 -0.52 16.92
C VAL A 78 1.90 -0.84 15.62
N THR A 79 2.10 0.00 14.61
CA THR A 79 1.71 -0.33 13.24
C THR A 79 2.87 -0.12 12.27
N TYR A 80 2.94 -0.98 11.26
CA TYR A 80 3.78 -0.78 10.09
C TYR A 80 2.89 -0.58 8.87
N CYS A 81 3.17 0.47 8.09
CA CYS A 81 2.52 0.69 6.80
C CYS A 81 3.50 1.30 5.80
N GLY A 82 3.26 1.05 4.52
CA GLY A 82 4.17 1.45 3.44
C GLY A 82 3.86 0.74 2.13
N SER A 83 4.77 0.86 1.17
CA SER A 83 4.64 0.20 -0.14
C SER A 83 5.20 -1.23 -0.16
N GLN A 84 5.99 -1.61 0.85
CA GLN A 84 6.68 -2.90 0.91
C GLN A 84 5.72 -4.07 1.11
N ASN A 85 5.68 -4.95 0.10
CA ASN A 85 5.02 -6.25 0.21
C ASN A 85 5.82 -7.19 1.13
N CYS A 86 5.10 -8.07 1.84
CA CYS A 86 5.71 -9.16 2.60
C CYS A 86 6.07 -10.32 1.66
N ALA A 87 7.08 -10.12 0.80
CA ALA A 87 7.66 -11.20 -0.01
C ALA A 87 9.10 -11.49 0.44
N ASP A 88 9.56 -12.69 0.11
CA ASP A 88 10.95 -13.06 0.33
C ASP A 88 11.88 -12.15 -0.50
N PRO A 89 12.93 -11.54 0.07
CA PRO A 89 13.94 -10.81 -0.71
C PRO A 89 14.59 -11.66 -1.80
N GLU A 90 14.59 -12.99 -1.64
CA GLU A 90 15.07 -13.95 -2.63
C GLU A 90 14.06 -14.22 -3.76
N PHE A 91 12.80 -13.77 -3.61
CA PHE A 91 11.77 -13.79 -4.64
C PHE A 91 12.04 -12.71 -5.70
N ARG A 92 13.18 -12.83 -6.38
CA ARG A 92 13.61 -11.97 -7.47
C ARG A 92 12.82 -12.30 -8.72
N VAL A 93 11.58 -11.82 -8.82
CA VAL A 93 10.73 -12.06 -10.01
C VAL A 93 11.39 -11.49 -11.27
N LYS A 94 12.23 -10.44 -11.16
CA LYS A 94 13.07 -9.93 -12.27
C LYS A 94 14.41 -9.36 -11.77
N PRO A 95 15.55 -10.09 -11.89
CA PRO A 95 16.88 -9.61 -11.51
C PRO A 95 17.30 -8.29 -12.18
N ARG A 96 16.74 -8.00 -13.37
CA ARG A 96 17.06 -6.83 -14.20
C ARG A 96 16.69 -5.47 -13.57
N PHE A 97 15.80 -5.45 -12.58
CA PHE A 97 15.28 -4.21 -11.97
C PHE A 97 15.67 -4.03 -10.50
N ALA A 98 16.47 -4.96 -9.95
CA ALA A 98 17.00 -4.88 -8.59
C ALA A 98 18.24 -3.94 -8.49
N PRO A 99 18.57 -3.44 -7.29
CA PRO A 99 17.81 -3.51 -6.04
C PRO A 99 16.55 -2.62 -6.06
N TRP A 100 15.47 -3.10 -5.47
CA TRP A 100 14.26 -2.31 -5.32
C TRP A 100 14.34 -1.48 -4.05
N VAL A 101 13.94 -0.21 -4.11
CA VAL A 101 13.84 0.66 -2.94
C VAL A 101 12.37 0.81 -2.58
N ASP A 102 12.07 0.61 -1.30
CA ASP A 102 10.73 0.70 -0.74
C ASP A 102 10.78 1.40 0.63
N LEU A 103 9.66 1.96 1.05
CA LEU A 103 9.48 2.61 2.33
C LEU A 103 8.47 1.80 3.15
N LEU A 104 8.92 1.35 4.32
CA LEU A 104 8.07 0.82 5.37
C LEU A 104 8.30 1.68 6.61
N ALA A 105 7.26 2.35 7.07
CA ALA A 105 7.32 3.19 8.25
C ALA A 105 6.68 2.47 9.43
N ARG A 106 7.28 2.65 10.61
CA ARG A 106 6.77 2.19 11.90
C ARG A 106 6.19 3.37 12.65
N PHE A 107 4.96 3.24 13.11
CA PHE A 107 4.28 4.25 13.91
C PHE A 107 3.83 3.69 15.26
N GLU A 108 3.87 4.57 16.25
CA GLU A 108 3.27 4.39 17.57
C GLU A 108 2.30 5.55 17.83
N GLY A 109 1.45 5.41 18.84
CA GLY A 109 0.50 6.44 19.24
C GLY A 109 -0.90 6.30 18.61
N PRO A 110 -1.73 7.37 18.61
CA PRO A 110 -3.15 7.26 18.26
C PRO A 110 -3.41 6.76 16.84
N VAL A 111 -2.48 7.00 15.93
CA VAL A 111 -2.55 6.59 14.51
C VAL A 111 -2.63 5.06 14.34
N VAL A 112 -2.11 4.29 15.31
CA VAL A 112 -2.17 2.83 15.31
C VAL A 112 -3.62 2.34 15.31
N LEU A 113 -4.50 3.02 16.06
CA LEU A 113 -5.91 2.66 16.13
C LEU A 113 -6.62 2.91 14.79
N GLN A 114 -6.22 3.92 14.02
CA GLN A 114 -6.78 4.16 12.69
C GLN A 114 -6.44 3.02 11.73
N ASN A 115 -5.19 2.52 11.75
CA ASN A 115 -4.83 1.32 11.00
C ASN A 115 -5.53 0.06 11.52
N GLN A 116 -5.73 -0.07 12.83
CA GLN A 116 -6.49 -1.17 13.42
C GLN A 116 -7.95 -1.15 12.95
N HIS A 117 -8.58 0.03 12.90
CA HIS A 117 -9.93 0.18 12.38
C HIS A 117 -10.01 -0.28 10.92
N LEU A 118 -9.08 0.14 10.07
CA LEU A 118 -9.05 -0.32 8.67
C LEU A 118 -8.91 -1.84 8.58
N PHE A 119 -7.97 -2.44 9.32
CA PHE A 119 -7.78 -3.88 9.33
C PHE A 119 -9.04 -4.62 9.83
N ALA A 120 -9.62 -4.16 10.94
CA ALA A 120 -10.79 -4.79 11.53
C ALA A 120 -12.02 -4.69 10.62
N THR A 121 -12.24 -3.54 9.98
CA THR A 121 -13.32 -3.36 9.00
C THR A 121 -13.15 -4.30 7.80
N ASP A 122 -11.95 -4.39 7.24
CA ASP A 122 -11.66 -5.31 6.13
C ASP A 122 -11.87 -6.78 6.57
N TRP A 123 -11.41 -7.14 7.78
CA TRP A 123 -11.56 -8.46 8.37
C TRP A 123 -13.03 -8.87 8.58
N MET A 124 -13.82 -8.00 9.21
CA MET A 124 -15.25 -8.23 9.45
C MET A 124 -16.06 -8.27 8.15
N ALA A 125 -15.57 -7.64 7.07
CA ALA A 125 -16.22 -7.74 5.76
C ALA A 125 -16.03 -9.12 5.09
N HIS A 126 -15.04 -9.91 5.52
CA HIS A 126 -14.70 -11.21 4.93
C HIS A 126 -14.90 -12.39 5.89
N THR A 127 -15.27 -12.13 7.14
CA THR A 127 -15.45 -13.14 8.19
C THR A 127 -16.68 -12.84 9.02
N ASN A 128 -17.17 -13.84 9.77
CA ASN A 128 -18.23 -13.66 10.76
C ASN A 128 -17.69 -13.31 12.15
N GLU A 129 -16.39 -13.03 12.27
CA GLU A 129 -15.79 -12.67 13.55
C GLU A 129 -16.05 -11.18 13.85
N ASP A 130 -16.67 -10.87 14.98
CA ASP A 130 -16.87 -9.49 15.43
C ASP A 130 -15.63 -8.97 16.17
N LEU A 131 -14.94 -7.99 15.56
CA LEU A 131 -13.79 -7.31 16.15
C LEU A 131 -14.16 -5.98 16.83
N THR A 132 -15.44 -5.64 16.93
CA THR A 132 -15.90 -4.44 17.65
C THR A 132 -15.39 -4.39 19.10
N PRO A 133 -15.38 -5.50 19.89
CA PRO A 133 -14.82 -5.48 21.24
C PRO A 133 -13.32 -5.17 21.28
N LEU A 134 -12.55 -5.60 20.27
CA LEU A 134 -11.13 -5.32 20.14
C LEU A 134 -10.88 -3.82 19.87
N LEU A 135 -11.75 -3.19 19.08
CA LEU A 135 -11.69 -1.75 18.82
C LEU A 135 -12.13 -0.95 20.05
N ALA A 136 -13.19 -1.36 20.73
CA ALA A 136 -13.73 -0.66 21.91
C ALA A 136 -12.80 -0.73 23.14
N SER A 137 -12.01 -1.80 23.27
CA SER A 137 -11.04 -1.96 24.37
C SER A 137 -9.71 -1.24 24.13
N ALA A 138 -9.52 -0.64 22.95
CA ALA A 138 -8.28 0.01 22.61
C ALA A 138 -8.07 1.29 23.44
N LYS A 139 -6.93 1.38 24.11
CA LYS A 139 -6.52 2.58 24.83
C LYS A 139 -5.70 3.45 23.89
N VAL A 140 -6.06 4.73 23.78
CA VAL A 140 -5.24 5.72 23.09
C VAL A 140 -3.95 5.88 23.87
N GLN A 141 -2.82 5.64 23.21
CA GLN A 141 -1.50 5.99 23.74
C GLN A 141 -1.14 7.35 23.18
N GLU A 142 -1.14 8.37 24.03
CA GLU A 142 -0.62 9.67 23.66
C GLU A 142 0.90 9.62 23.58
N GLY A 143 1.47 10.49 22.75
CA GLY A 143 2.91 10.62 22.56
C GLY A 143 3.26 12.05 22.15
N ASP A 144 4.53 12.39 22.28
CA ASP A 144 5.14 13.68 21.92
C ASP A 144 5.53 13.77 20.44
N GLY A 145 4.90 12.95 19.61
CA GLY A 145 5.14 12.90 18.17
C GLY A 145 4.48 14.05 17.41
N PHE A 146 4.18 13.78 16.14
CA PHE A 146 3.49 14.71 15.25
C PHE A 146 2.06 14.24 14.97
N VAL A 147 1.23 15.15 14.48
CA VAL A 147 -0.13 14.82 14.03
C VAL A 147 -0.03 13.87 12.83
N ALA A 148 -0.59 12.67 12.98
CA ALA A 148 -0.60 11.67 11.94
C ALA A 148 -2.03 11.21 11.64
N GLN A 149 -2.32 11.03 10.35
CA GLN A 149 -3.62 10.56 9.87
C GLN A 149 -3.43 9.44 8.88
N VAL A 150 -4.19 8.37 9.07
CA VAL A 150 -4.32 7.27 8.11
C VAL A 150 -5.49 7.57 7.20
N ILE A 151 -5.24 7.52 5.89
CA ILE A 151 -6.26 7.68 4.87
C ILE A 151 -6.44 6.32 4.19
N GLY A 152 -7.65 5.79 4.31
CA GLY A 152 -8.00 4.52 3.71
C GLY A 152 -8.87 4.69 2.47
N THR A 153 -8.43 4.13 1.35
CA THR A 153 -9.30 3.95 0.17
C THR A 153 -10.00 2.61 0.13
N SER A 154 -11.26 2.65 -0.27
CA SER A 154 -11.99 1.46 -0.70
C SER A 154 -12.70 1.81 -1.98
N ALA A 155 -12.76 0.88 -2.94
CA ALA A 155 -13.53 1.07 -4.16
C ALA A 155 -15.06 1.08 -3.92
N ALA A 156 -15.49 0.87 -2.67
CA ALA A 156 -16.86 1.14 -2.21
C ALA A 156 -17.12 2.64 -1.97
N VAL A 157 -16.08 3.45 -1.79
CA VAL A 157 -16.19 4.90 -1.63
C VAL A 157 -16.23 5.54 -3.02
N ARG A 158 -17.32 6.26 -3.32
CA ARG A 158 -17.59 6.86 -4.64
C ARG A 158 -16.79 8.14 -4.93
N TYR A 159 -16.20 8.77 -3.91
CA TYR A 159 -15.46 10.02 -4.05
C TYR A 159 -13.99 9.76 -4.36
N ALA A 160 -13.35 10.61 -5.17
CA ALA A 160 -11.94 10.55 -5.53
C ALA A 160 -11.05 11.03 -4.37
N ALA A 161 -11.23 10.41 -3.19
CA ALA A 161 -10.65 10.88 -1.94
C ALA A 161 -9.12 10.98 -1.98
N MET A 162 -8.43 10.10 -2.74
CA MET A 162 -6.96 10.15 -2.83
C MET A 162 -6.45 11.25 -3.76
N PRO A 163 -6.90 11.37 -5.03
CA PRO A 163 -6.54 12.52 -5.84
C PRO A 163 -6.80 13.86 -5.13
N GLU A 164 -7.98 14.02 -4.51
CA GLU A 164 -8.33 15.24 -3.79
C GLU A 164 -7.41 15.50 -2.58
N THR A 165 -7.06 14.45 -1.82
CA THR A 165 -6.09 14.54 -0.73
C THR A 165 -4.72 14.96 -1.24
N PHE A 166 -4.21 14.31 -2.29
CA PHE A 166 -2.89 14.63 -2.84
C PHE A 166 -2.84 16.05 -3.40
N VAL A 167 -3.87 16.47 -4.14
CA VAL A 167 -4.00 17.86 -4.61
C VAL A 167 -3.99 18.84 -3.44
N SER A 168 -4.72 18.54 -2.37
CA SER A 168 -4.75 19.39 -1.16
C SER A 168 -3.37 19.49 -0.49
N ILE A 169 -2.64 18.37 -0.38
CA ILE A 169 -1.27 18.34 0.15
C ILE A 169 -0.33 19.17 -0.73
N MET A 170 -0.37 18.97 -2.05
CA MET A 170 0.47 19.70 -3.01
C MET A 170 0.19 21.21 -3.01
N ASN A 171 -1.07 21.59 -2.86
CA ASN A 171 -1.47 23.00 -2.78
C ASN A 171 -1.10 23.64 -1.43
N SER A 172 -1.02 22.85 -0.36
CA SER A 172 -0.64 23.32 0.98
C SER A 172 0.87 23.40 1.19
N ALA A 173 1.68 22.82 0.30
CA ALA A 173 3.14 22.88 0.38
C ALA A 173 3.63 24.34 0.31
N ALA A 174 4.43 24.75 1.30
CA ALA A 174 4.93 26.12 1.44
C ALA A 174 6.40 26.27 1.05
N GLU A 175 7.26 25.28 1.36
CA GLU A 175 8.71 25.37 1.17
C GLU A 175 9.25 24.32 0.19
N GLU A 176 8.88 23.05 0.40
CA GLU A 176 9.37 21.92 -0.41
C GLU A 176 8.25 20.90 -0.68
N LEU A 177 8.26 20.34 -1.89
CA LEU A 177 7.39 19.25 -2.31
C LEU A 177 8.22 18.18 -3.02
N THR A 178 8.42 17.05 -2.37
CA THR A 178 9.10 15.88 -2.95
C THR A 178 8.10 14.77 -3.20
N VAL A 179 7.95 14.39 -4.47
CA VAL A 179 7.11 13.26 -4.89
C VAL A 179 8.01 12.15 -5.42
N THR A 180 7.85 10.95 -4.88
CA THR A 180 8.47 9.73 -5.43
C THR A 180 7.35 8.78 -5.80
N THR A 181 7.33 8.32 -7.05
CA THR A 181 6.30 7.40 -7.54
C THR A 181 6.88 6.35 -8.48
N PRO A 182 6.41 5.09 -8.42
CA PRO A 182 6.81 4.05 -9.37
C PRO A 182 6.34 4.33 -10.80
N TYR A 183 5.20 5.01 -10.95
CA TYR A 183 4.58 5.33 -12.22
C TYR A 183 4.01 6.74 -12.17
N TYR A 184 4.30 7.56 -13.18
CA TYR A 184 3.74 8.89 -13.29
C TYR A 184 2.77 8.95 -14.46
N VAL A 185 1.51 8.70 -14.16
CA VAL A 185 0.38 8.85 -15.09
C VAL A 185 -0.69 9.65 -14.33
N PRO A 186 -0.45 10.96 -14.12
CA PRO A 186 -1.33 11.77 -13.30
C PRO A 186 -2.66 12.01 -14.02
N ASP A 187 -3.70 12.28 -13.24
CA ASP A 187 -4.86 13.00 -13.76
C ASP A 187 -4.53 14.50 -13.89
N GLU A 188 -5.41 15.23 -14.58
CA GLU A 188 -5.22 16.67 -14.81
C GLU A 188 -5.08 17.48 -13.50
N PRO A 189 -5.88 17.23 -12.44
CA PRO A 189 -5.70 17.93 -11.16
C PRO A 189 -4.32 17.72 -10.52
N ILE A 190 -3.78 16.50 -10.52
CA ILE A 190 -2.46 16.21 -9.95
C ILE A 190 -1.35 16.89 -10.77
N GLN A 191 -1.43 16.83 -12.11
CA GLN A 191 -0.49 17.53 -13.00
C GLN A 191 -0.51 19.04 -12.72
N ALA A 192 -1.71 19.63 -12.66
CA ALA A 192 -1.88 21.05 -12.42
C ALA A 192 -1.35 21.48 -11.04
N ALA A 193 -1.60 20.70 -9.99
CA ALA A 193 -1.15 20.98 -8.63
C ALA A 193 0.38 20.96 -8.50
N LEU A 194 1.06 20.00 -9.17
CA LEU A 194 2.52 19.93 -9.21
C LEU A 194 3.14 21.14 -9.91
N CYS A 195 2.61 21.50 -11.09
CA CYS A 195 3.04 22.69 -11.81
C CYS A 195 2.79 23.96 -11.00
N ALA A 196 1.64 24.06 -10.33
CA ALA A 196 1.29 25.20 -9.51
C ALA A 196 2.24 25.34 -8.30
N ALA A 197 2.61 24.24 -7.63
CA ALA A 197 3.57 24.28 -6.53
C ALA A 197 4.91 24.89 -6.97
N ALA A 198 5.47 24.40 -8.08
CA ALA A 198 6.74 24.91 -8.61
C ALA A 198 6.64 26.39 -9.04
N ARG A 199 5.56 26.79 -9.73
CA ARG A 199 5.33 28.18 -10.17
C ARG A 199 5.17 29.16 -9.00
N ARG A 200 4.68 28.71 -7.84
CA ARG A 200 4.60 29.50 -6.60
C ARG A 200 5.96 29.65 -5.89
N GLY A 201 7.01 29.01 -6.39
CA GLY A 201 8.35 29.06 -5.80
C GLY A 201 8.64 27.95 -4.78
N VAL A 202 7.74 26.97 -4.62
CA VAL A 202 7.99 25.80 -3.77
C VAL A 202 9.05 24.92 -4.43
N LYS A 203 10.09 24.52 -3.68
CA LYS A 203 11.14 23.62 -4.18
C LYS A 203 10.51 22.26 -4.50
N THR A 204 10.23 22.02 -5.79
CA THR A 204 9.44 20.85 -6.21
C THR A 204 10.31 19.86 -6.96
N SER A 205 10.27 18.59 -6.53
CA SER A 205 11.02 17.50 -7.14
C SER A 205 10.14 16.27 -7.37
N LEU A 206 10.26 15.66 -8.55
CA LEU A 206 9.61 14.41 -8.91
C LEU A 206 10.67 13.34 -9.20
N THR A 207 10.66 12.27 -8.42
CA THR A 207 11.57 11.13 -8.58
C THR A 207 10.81 9.92 -9.10
N MET A 208 11.34 9.33 -10.18
CA MET A 208 10.79 8.14 -10.81
C MET A 208 11.89 7.14 -11.15
N PRO A 209 11.59 5.86 -11.34
CA PRO A 209 12.56 4.91 -11.85
C PRO A 209 12.97 5.23 -13.30
N LYS A 210 14.27 5.13 -13.59
CA LYS A 210 14.81 5.25 -14.95
C LYS A 210 14.33 4.14 -15.87
N LYS A 211 14.18 2.94 -15.32
CA LYS A 211 13.68 1.77 -16.04
C LYS A 211 12.34 1.39 -15.46
N ASN A 212 11.32 1.48 -16.30
CA ASN A 212 10.02 0.95 -15.98
C ASN A 212 9.82 -0.43 -16.61
N ASP A 213 9.01 -1.28 -15.99
CA ASP A 213 8.64 -2.60 -16.53
C ASP A 213 7.56 -2.51 -17.61
N SER A 214 6.85 -1.38 -17.71
CA SER A 214 5.91 -1.05 -18.78
C SER A 214 6.43 0.05 -19.71
N TRP A 215 6.68 -0.30 -20.98
CA TRP A 215 7.09 0.64 -22.02
C TRP A 215 5.99 1.66 -22.37
N ILE A 216 4.72 1.27 -22.24
CA ILE A 216 3.55 2.14 -22.46
C ILE A 216 3.53 3.24 -21.40
N VAL A 217 3.74 2.87 -20.13
CA VAL A 217 3.78 3.86 -19.05
C VAL A 217 4.99 4.78 -19.18
N ALA A 218 6.15 4.24 -19.59
CA ALA A 218 7.32 5.08 -19.86
C ALA A 218 7.09 6.13 -20.96
N GLY A 219 6.31 5.78 -21.99
CA GLY A 219 5.89 6.73 -23.04
C GLY A 219 4.89 7.77 -22.55
N ALA A 220 3.87 7.32 -21.80
CA ALA A 220 2.84 8.19 -21.25
C ALA A 220 3.39 9.18 -20.20
N SER A 221 4.33 8.77 -19.35
CA SER A 221 4.94 9.69 -18.38
C SER A 221 5.68 10.85 -19.06
N ARG A 222 6.36 10.58 -20.17
CA ARG A 222 7.19 11.59 -20.87
C ARG A 222 6.38 12.71 -21.53
N SER A 223 5.11 12.48 -21.88
CA SER A 223 4.27 13.56 -22.42
C SER A 223 3.98 14.66 -21.39
N TYR A 224 4.04 14.35 -20.09
CA TYR A 224 3.78 15.30 -19.01
C TYR A 224 5.02 16.07 -18.54
N TYR A 225 6.24 15.62 -18.93
CA TYR A 225 7.49 16.19 -18.42
C TYR A 225 7.70 17.62 -18.86
N ARG A 226 7.26 17.95 -20.08
CA ARG A 226 7.45 19.29 -20.64
C ARG A 226 6.87 20.35 -19.72
N ASP A 227 5.59 20.22 -19.37
CA ASP A 227 4.90 21.19 -18.52
C ASP A 227 5.51 21.28 -17.12
N LEU A 228 5.94 20.15 -16.56
CA LEU A 228 6.62 20.09 -15.26
C LEU A 228 7.95 20.85 -15.29
N LEU A 229 8.77 20.62 -16.30
CA LEU A 229 10.07 21.28 -16.47
C LEU A 229 9.89 22.78 -16.72
N GLU A 230 8.93 23.17 -17.58
CA GLU A 230 8.59 24.58 -17.83
C GLU A 230 8.06 25.27 -16.56
N ALA A 231 7.36 24.54 -15.68
CA ALA A 231 6.91 25.04 -14.38
C ALA A 231 8.03 25.14 -13.33
N GLY A 232 9.21 24.55 -13.56
CA GLY A 232 10.35 24.57 -12.63
C GLY A 232 10.48 23.33 -11.74
N VAL A 233 9.74 22.24 -12.02
CA VAL A 233 9.87 20.97 -11.31
C VAL A 233 11.19 20.28 -11.67
N LYS A 234 11.94 19.82 -10.67
CA LYS A 234 13.15 19.02 -10.88
C LYS A 234 12.79 17.55 -11.02
N ILE A 235 13.06 16.96 -12.18
CA ILE A 235 12.80 15.54 -12.44
C ILE A 235 14.07 14.73 -12.23
N TYR A 236 14.00 13.69 -11.40
CA TYR A 236 15.08 12.76 -11.12
C TYR A 236 14.70 11.34 -11.55
N GLU A 237 15.60 10.69 -12.29
CA GLU A 237 15.45 9.29 -12.66
C GLU A 237 16.36 8.40 -11.80
N TYR A 238 15.77 7.60 -10.91
CA TYR A 238 16.48 6.66 -10.05
C TYR A 238 16.95 5.46 -10.87
N PRO A 239 18.24 5.06 -10.81
CA PRO A 239 18.80 4.06 -11.72
C PRO A 239 18.23 2.64 -11.55
N HIS A 240 17.53 2.35 -10.44
CA HIS A 240 16.93 1.05 -10.16
C HIS A 240 15.39 1.11 -10.16
N GLY A 241 14.72 -0.06 -10.24
CA GLY A 241 13.25 -0.13 -10.33
C GLY A 241 12.55 0.05 -8.97
N PRO A 242 11.24 0.41 -8.96
CA PRO A 242 10.47 0.58 -7.72
C PRO A 242 9.74 -0.70 -7.34
N ALA A 243 9.74 -1.14 -6.08
CA ALA A 243 9.26 -2.48 -5.65
C ALA A 243 7.77 -2.81 -5.92
N ALA A 244 7.01 -1.94 -6.59
CA ALA A 244 5.55 -1.96 -6.69
C ALA A 244 4.94 -3.27 -7.25
N HIS A 245 5.69 -4.08 -8.02
CA HIS A 245 5.20 -5.33 -8.62
C HIS A 245 5.84 -6.61 -8.04
N GLN A 246 5.85 -6.79 -6.73
CA GLN A 246 6.21 -8.09 -6.12
C GLN A 246 5.17 -9.21 -6.36
N GLY A 247 4.10 -9.00 -7.14
CA GLY A 247 3.08 -10.03 -7.36
C GLY A 247 2.24 -9.92 -8.63
N ASP A 248 2.62 -9.07 -9.60
CA ASP A 248 1.67 -8.67 -10.65
C ASP A 248 1.89 -9.30 -12.04
N ASP A 249 2.98 -10.04 -12.20
CA ASP A 249 3.19 -10.82 -13.42
C ASP A 249 2.87 -12.29 -13.14
N SER A 250 1.60 -12.62 -13.35
CA SER A 250 1.17 -13.95 -13.77
C SER A 250 1.56 -14.18 -15.23
#